data_AF-A0A960T341-F1
#
_entry.id   AF-A0A960T341-F1
#
_cell.length_a   1.000
_cell.length_b   1.000
_cell.length_c   1.000
_cell.angle_alpha   90.00
_cell.angle_beta   90.00
_cell.angle_gamma   90.00
#
_symmetry.space_group_name_H-M   'P 1'
#
loop_
_entity.id
_entity.type
_entity.pdbx_description
1 polymer ?
#
loop_
_entity_poly.entity_id
_entity_poly.type
_entity_poly.pdbx_seq_one_letter_code
_entity_poly.pdbx_strand_id
1 'polypeptide(L)'
;MLTPEQAATTLHNTEYNLENIFPTSGGRRVVTSNFTPAIWSVRVLWPGDNYMLAHAYFRTGMAREGWDLIRGNILHTGFNDLVPGDSVDIVGGTDFGDTVHTFTRTLVEGLFGYQPDYPFGKVLVAPQFPADWDKASISNPSVAMNFRREGDTQSLSVRLQRDASLDVDLPVRASGIARVTVNGKPAEHETRAGFGQTIVRVHTTAAAGEAVEIAITTEDTLPEVKPIDVKGIVGSKATFTVPDAEIVSISDPLDALRNETIAGQLIAADLTENAGHRRVFAKVKTGALEQIRIINLEIQPKPDTPSTTLAEAPANATWKPVDISAALTADITQIYEQQYLSPRPQTVSTRIGTDGYSPWCFPHWGKSRPQIGIDKVQGLADPADPRRIVTPQGVPFLWGGSSNNVAFASLWDNWPDQVSVPVNQAGDAAWFLICG
;
A
#
# COMPACT_ATOMS: atom_id res chain seq x y z
N MET A 1 -3.69 -1.72 19.93
CA MET A 1 -2.85 -1.15 18.85
C MET A 1 -2.15 -2.30 18.14
N LEU A 2 -1.87 -2.15 16.85
CA LEU A 2 -1.16 -3.18 16.07
C LEU A 2 0.31 -3.29 16.53
N THR A 3 0.88 -4.49 16.46
CA THR A 3 2.34 -4.65 16.54
C THR A 3 3.01 -4.07 15.28
N PRO A 4 4.33 -3.78 15.30
CA PRO A 4 5.04 -3.32 14.10
C PRO A 4 4.89 -4.27 12.91
N GLU A 5 4.97 -5.59 13.13
CA GLU A 5 4.79 -6.59 12.07
C GLU A 5 3.36 -6.61 11.51
N GLN A 6 2.34 -6.46 12.37
CA GLN A 6 0.94 -6.34 11.93
C GLN A 6 0.70 -5.05 11.13
N ALA A 7 1.31 -3.93 11.55
CA ALA A 7 1.24 -2.67 10.81
C ALA A 7 1.93 -2.79 9.45
N ALA A 8 3.14 -3.36 9.40
CA ALA A 8 3.87 -3.61 8.16
C ALA A 8 3.09 -4.56 7.24
N THR A 9 2.48 -5.62 7.77
CA THR A 9 1.64 -6.56 7.00
C THR A 9 0.42 -5.84 6.42
N THR A 10 -0.23 -4.97 7.19
CA THR A 10 -1.38 -4.18 6.74
C THR A 10 -0.97 -3.20 5.63
N LEU A 11 0.16 -2.52 5.80
CA LEU A 11 0.69 -1.57 4.79
C LEU A 11 1.07 -2.26 3.48
N HIS A 12 1.52 -3.53 3.52
CA HIS A 12 1.82 -4.30 2.31
C HIS A 12 0.62 -4.36 1.35
N ASN A 13 -0.62 -4.41 1.85
CA ASN A 13 -1.82 -4.36 1.00
C ASN A 13 -1.86 -3.11 0.10
N THR A 14 -1.33 -1.99 0.57
CA THR A 14 -1.25 -0.75 -0.23
C THR A 14 -0.19 -0.80 -1.32
N GLU A 15 0.74 -1.76 -1.27
CA GLU A 15 1.84 -1.92 -2.22
C GLU A 15 1.42 -2.81 -3.41
N TYR A 16 0.60 -3.84 -3.18
CA TYR A 16 0.22 -4.80 -4.23
C TYR A 16 -1.27 -4.77 -4.61
N ASN A 17 -2.16 -4.48 -3.66
CA ASN A 17 -3.60 -4.63 -3.89
C ASN A 17 -4.22 -3.34 -4.41
N LEU A 18 -3.76 -2.19 -3.92
CA LEU A 18 -4.23 -0.89 -4.41
C LEU A 18 -3.45 -0.46 -5.64
N GLU A 19 -4.11 0.27 -6.55
CA GLU A 19 -3.43 0.86 -7.70
C GLU A 19 -2.35 1.86 -7.25
N ASN A 20 -1.12 1.60 -7.68
CA ASN A 20 0.05 2.44 -7.42
C ASN A 20 0.44 3.17 -8.70
N ILE A 21 0.47 4.50 -8.63
CA ILE A 21 0.91 5.39 -9.69
C ILE A 21 2.34 5.84 -9.38
N PHE A 22 3.22 5.71 -10.37
CA PHE A 22 4.62 6.16 -10.30
C PHE A 22 4.81 7.34 -11.26
N PRO A 23 4.68 8.59 -10.79
CA PRO A 23 4.85 9.76 -11.63
C PRO A 23 6.25 9.79 -12.25
N THR A 24 6.36 10.32 -13.47
CA THR A 24 7.66 10.53 -14.13
C THR A 24 8.55 11.52 -13.38
N SER A 25 7.97 12.40 -12.55
CA SER A 25 8.71 13.29 -11.63
C SER A 25 9.35 12.52 -10.45
N GLY A 26 8.96 11.27 -10.22
CA GLY A 26 9.48 10.38 -9.18
C GLY A 26 8.55 10.26 -7.98
N GLY A 27 8.84 9.27 -7.14
CA GLY A 27 8.02 8.91 -5.98
C GLY A 27 6.87 7.97 -6.34
N ARG A 28 5.98 7.75 -5.37
CA ARG A 28 4.80 6.87 -5.48
C ARG A 28 3.55 7.57 -4.99
N ARG A 29 2.42 7.30 -5.64
CA ARG A 29 1.08 7.72 -5.18
C ARG A 29 0.16 6.50 -5.22
N VAL A 30 -0.75 6.41 -4.27
CA VAL A 30 -1.65 5.26 -4.11
C VAL A 30 -3.08 5.74 -4.20
N VAL A 31 -3.87 5.05 -5.01
CA VAL A 31 -5.31 5.29 -5.13
C VAL A 31 -6.03 4.64 -3.94
N THR A 32 -7.01 5.33 -3.37
CA THR A 32 -7.69 4.89 -2.13
C THR A 32 -8.52 3.61 -2.25
N SER A 33 -8.95 3.24 -3.47
CA SER A 33 -9.64 1.99 -3.74
C SER A 33 -9.51 1.57 -5.20
N ASN A 34 -9.84 0.31 -5.50
CA ASN A 34 -9.90 -0.22 -6.87
C ASN A 34 -11.28 -0.05 -7.52
N PHE A 35 -12.21 0.67 -6.90
CA PHE A 35 -13.58 0.80 -7.39
C PHE A 35 -13.61 1.44 -8.79
N THR A 36 -14.32 0.87 -9.75
CA THR A 36 -14.54 1.47 -11.09
C THR A 36 -16.03 1.77 -11.28
N PRO A 37 -16.40 2.95 -11.80
CA PRO A 37 -15.54 4.02 -12.32
C PRO A 37 -14.86 4.85 -11.21
N ALA A 38 -13.88 5.68 -11.59
CA ALA A 38 -13.26 6.62 -10.66
C ALA A 38 -14.27 7.69 -10.22
N ILE A 39 -14.57 7.75 -8.92
CA ILE A 39 -15.56 8.65 -8.33
C ILE A 39 -14.93 9.40 -7.16
N TRP A 40 -15.20 10.71 -7.09
CA TRP A 40 -14.78 11.56 -5.98
C TRP A 40 -15.16 10.96 -4.62
N SER A 41 -14.24 11.00 -3.64
CA SER A 41 -14.36 10.38 -2.31
C SER A 41 -14.45 8.84 -2.26
N VAL A 42 -14.34 8.13 -3.39
CA VAL A 42 -14.34 6.64 -3.42
C VAL A 42 -13.05 6.11 -4.03
N ARG A 43 -12.71 6.58 -5.23
CA ARG A 43 -11.45 6.25 -5.91
C ARG A 43 -10.82 7.54 -6.39
N VAL A 44 -9.92 8.07 -5.57
CA VAL A 44 -9.21 9.31 -5.84
C VAL A 44 -7.73 9.14 -5.55
N LEU A 45 -6.91 9.88 -6.28
CA LEU A 45 -5.48 9.99 -6.02
C LEU A 45 -5.23 11.24 -5.18
N TRP A 46 -5.86 11.34 -4.01
CA TRP A 46 -5.85 12.57 -3.22
C TRP A 46 -4.57 12.69 -2.38
N PRO A 47 -3.91 13.88 -2.33
CA PRO A 47 -2.69 14.04 -1.55
C PRO A 47 -2.88 13.76 -0.06
N GLY A 48 -4.02 14.18 0.52
CA GLY A 48 -4.28 14.02 1.95
C GLY A 48 -4.26 12.56 2.41
N ASP A 49 -4.88 11.67 1.64
CA ASP A 49 -4.90 10.23 1.92
C ASP A 49 -3.49 9.62 1.80
N ASN A 50 -2.71 10.08 0.82
CA ASN A 50 -1.34 9.65 0.63
C ASN A 50 -0.40 10.15 1.73
N TYR A 51 -0.58 11.38 2.22
CA TYR A 51 0.18 11.88 3.37
C TYR A 51 -0.14 11.07 4.62
N MET A 52 -1.42 10.75 4.88
CA MET A 52 -1.78 9.88 6.00
C MET A 52 -1.23 8.46 5.84
N LEU A 53 -1.17 7.92 4.62
CA LEU A 53 -0.50 6.65 4.35
C LEU A 53 1.00 6.74 4.64
N ALA A 54 1.67 7.81 4.20
CA ALA A 54 3.08 8.06 4.50
C ALA A 54 3.33 8.17 6.01
N HIS A 55 2.45 8.87 6.74
CA HIS A 55 2.49 8.94 8.20
C HIS A 55 2.40 7.54 8.83
N ALA A 56 1.54 6.66 8.34
CA ALA A 56 1.45 5.29 8.82
C ALA A 56 2.74 4.49 8.58
N TYR A 57 3.39 4.65 7.42
CA TYR A 57 4.71 4.06 7.15
C TYR A 57 5.78 4.58 8.13
N PHE A 58 5.85 5.90 8.34
CA PHE A 58 6.80 6.49 9.30
C PHE A 58 6.56 5.98 10.72
N ARG A 59 5.30 5.93 11.18
CA ARG A 59 4.96 5.40 12.51
C ARG A 59 5.24 3.91 12.68
N THR A 60 5.39 3.18 11.58
CA THR A 60 5.75 1.76 11.55
C THR A 60 7.28 1.54 11.49
N GLY A 61 8.07 2.59 11.24
CA GLY A 61 9.53 2.49 11.07
C GLY A 61 9.98 2.20 9.64
N MET A 62 9.11 2.44 8.65
CA MET A 62 9.34 2.19 7.22
C MET A 62 9.61 3.52 6.49
N ALA A 63 10.74 4.14 6.84
CA ALA A 63 11.12 5.48 6.39
C ALA A 63 11.13 5.65 4.86
N ARG A 64 11.64 4.64 4.13
CA ARG A 64 11.76 4.68 2.67
C ARG A 64 10.41 4.78 1.99
N GLU A 65 9.47 3.90 2.35
CA GLU A 65 8.14 3.85 1.78
C GLU A 65 7.33 5.10 2.12
N GLY A 66 7.47 5.62 3.34
CA GLY A 66 6.84 6.88 3.74
C GLY A 66 7.39 8.07 2.95
N TRP A 67 8.70 8.14 2.75
CA TRP A 67 9.34 9.19 1.96
C TRP A 67 8.98 9.12 0.47
N ASP A 68 8.91 7.92 -0.10
CA ASP A 68 8.54 7.70 -1.50
C ASP A 68 7.13 8.25 -1.81
N LEU A 69 6.19 8.09 -0.86
CA LEU A 69 4.86 8.67 -0.94
C LEU A 69 4.86 10.21 -0.82
N ILE A 70 5.64 10.76 0.11
CA ILE A 70 5.79 12.21 0.25
C ILE A 70 6.36 12.82 -1.04
N ARG A 71 7.40 12.20 -1.61
CA ARG A 71 7.99 12.63 -2.89
C ARG A 71 6.98 12.59 -4.01
N GLY A 72 6.23 11.49 -4.15
CA GLY A 72 5.26 11.34 -5.23
C GLY A 72 4.18 12.42 -5.23
N ASN A 73 3.76 12.85 -4.03
CA ASN A 73 2.76 13.90 -3.90
C ASN A 73 3.35 15.31 -4.05
N ILE A 74 4.43 15.64 -3.34
CA ILE A 74 5.03 16.99 -3.43
C ILE A 74 5.59 17.28 -4.82
N LEU A 75 6.25 16.31 -5.47
CA LEU A 75 6.79 16.50 -6.82
C LEU A 75 5.67 16.61 -7.86
N HIS A 76 4.49 16.09 -7.56
CA HIS A 76 3.32 16.33 -8.37
C HIS A 76 2.72 17.71 -8.08
N THR A 77 2.23 17.96 -6.86
CA THR A 77 1.47 19.17 -6.52
C THR A 77 2.34 20.44 -6.55
N GLY A 78 3.57 20.36 -6.05
CA GLY A 78 4.42 21.53 -5.86
C GLY A 78 5.27 21.90 -7.07
N PHE A 79 5.47 20.97 -8.01
CA PHE A 79 6.39 21.16 -9.14
C PHE A 79 5.79 20.84 -10.50
N ASN A 80 4.84 19.90 -10.58
CA ASN A 80 4.26 19.41 -11.82
C ASN A 80 2.74 19.60 -11.84
N ASP A 81 2.28 20.70 -11.23
CA ASP A 81 0.90 21.18 -11.23
C ASP A 81 0.90 22.71 -11.42
N LEU A 82 -0.29 23.31 -11.54
CA LEU A 82 -0.46 24.71 -11.92
C LEU A 82 -0.09 25.72 -10.83
N VAL A 83 0.06 25.27 -9.57
CA VAL A 83 0.40 26.13 -8.43
C VAL A 83 1.77 25.74 -7.86
N PRO A 84 2.84 26.48 -8.19
CA PRO A 84 4.18 26.18 -7.67
C PRO A 84 4.24 26.22 -6.14
N GLY A 85 4.86 25.21 -5.55
CA GLY A 85 5.01 25.09 -4.10
C GLY A 85 3.77 24.59 -3.37
N ASP A 86 2.71 24.19 -4.09
CA ASP A 86 1.52 23.66 -3.47
C ASP A 86 1.75 22.25 -2.88
N SER A 87 1.09 22.00 -1.76
CA SER A 87 0.98 20.67 -1.15
C SER A 87 -0.41 20.06 -1.34
N VAL A 88 -1.31 20.86 -1.91
CA VAL A 88 -2.69 20.57 -2.27
C VAL A 88 -2.75 20.29 -3.77
N ASP A 89 -3.64 19.39 -4.19
CA ASP A 89 -3.96 19.18 -5.61
C ASP A 89 -4.82 20.34 -6.11
N ILE A 90 -4.60 20.85 -7.34
CA ILE A 90 -5.30 22.03 -7.84
C ILE A 90 -6.83 21.97 -7.71
N VAL A 91 -7.42 20.77 -7.79
CA VAL A 91 -8.87 20.59 -7.66
C VAL A 91 -9.37 21.02 -6.27
N GLY A 92 -8.50 21.00 -5.25
CA GLY A 92 -8.79 21.41 -3.88
C GLY A 92 -8.60 22.90 -3.62
N GLY A 93 -8.01 23.65 -4.54
CA GLY A 93 -7.48 25.00 -4.25
C GLY A 93 -6.18 24.94 -3.45
N THR A 94 -5.74 26.07 -2.89
CA THR A 94 -4.39 26.18 -2.29
C THR A 94 -4.36 26.04 -0.76
N ASP A 95 -5.52 25.96 -0.10
CA ASP A 95 -5.66 26.01 1.35
C ASP A 95 -6.55 24.90 1.91
N PHE A 96 -6.80 23.84 1.13
CA PHE A 96 -7.71 22.78 1.52
C PHE A 96 -7.17 21.96 2.70
N GLY A 97 -7.82 22.11 3.86
CA GLY A 97 -7.36 21.55 5.13
C GLY A 97 -7.12 20.04 5.13
N ASP A 98 -7.88 19.26 4.35
CA ASP A 98 -7.72 17.80 4.25
C ASP A 98 -6.31 17.39 3.77
N THR A 99 -5.61 18.28 3.07
CA THR A 99 -4.25 18.07 2.57
C THR A 99 -3.22 18.81 3.42
N VAL A 100 -3.45 20.08 3.74
CA VAL A 100 -2.49 20.91 4.49
C VAL A 100 -2.25 20.36 5.90
N HIS A 101 -3.32 19.94 6.59
CA HIS A 101 -3.21 19.41 7.95
C HIS A 101 -2.53 18.03 7.95
N THR A 102 -2.89 17.17 7.00
CA THR A 102 -2.33 15.82 6.90
C THR A 102 -0.87 15.86 6.48
N PHE A 103 -0.50 16.75 5.55
CA PHE A 103 0.88 17.05 5.19
C PHE A 103 1.68 17.51 6.42
N THR A 104 1.22 18.55 7.11
CA THR A 104 1.89 19.12 8.27
C THR A 104 2.11 18.08 9.37
N ARG A 105 1.06 17.31 9.69
CA ARG A 105 1.15 16.21 10.66
C ARG A 105 2.17 15.17 10.24
N THR A 106 2.14 14.76 8.97
CA THR A 106 3.06 13.74 8.45
C THR A 106 4.51 14.21 8.50
N LEU A 107 4.77 15.47 8.19
CA LEU A 107 6.10 16.05 8.26
C LEU A 107 6.61 16.12 9.70
N VAL A 108 5.80 16.67 10.62
CA VAL A 108 6.22 16.93 12.01
C VAL A 108 6.25 15.65 12.85
N GLU A 109 5.15 14.89 12.86
CA GLU A 109 4.96 13.71 13.71
C GLU A 109 5.54 12.43 13.09
N GLY A 110 5.50 12.33 11.76
CA GLY A 110 5.99 11.18 11.00
C GLY A 110 7.48 11.28 10.67
N LEU A 111 7.85 12.17 9.74
CA LEU A 111 9.22 12.28 9.22
C LEU A 111 10.21 12.77 10.28
N PHE A 112 9.91 13.90 10.93
CA PHE A 112 10.74 14.42 12.03
C PHE A 112 10.49 13.71 13.37
N GLY A 113 9.38 12.97 13.49
CA GLY A 113 9.13 12.12 14.64
C GLY A 113 8.83 12.86 15.94
N TYR A 114 8.45 14.14 15.91
CA TYR A 114 8.13 14.91 17.11
C TYR A 114 6.74 14.53 17.64
N GLN A 115 6.70 13.84 18.77
CA GLN A 115 5.49 13.26 19.37
C GLN A 115 5.37 13.70 20.84
N PRO A 116 4.83 14.90 21.10
CA PRO A 116 4.69 15.40 22.46
C PRO A 116 3.48 14.79 23.18
N ASP A 117 3.70 14.41 24.43
CA ASP A 117 2.68 14.02 25.40
C ASP A 117 2.86 14.86 26.69
N TYR A 118 2.69 16.18 26.53
CA TYR A 118 2.84 17.14 27.61
C TYR A 118 1.90 16.93 28.81
N PRO A 119 0.65 16.42 28.66
CA PRO A 119 -0.17 16.05 29.81
C PRO A 119 0.53 15.06 30.76
N PHE A 120 1.39 14.18 30.25
CA PHE A 120 2.21 13.26 31.04
C PHE A 120 3.67 13.70 31.20
N GLY A 121 4.00 14.93 30.77
CA GLY A 121 5.36 15.48 30.87
C GLY A 121 6.40 14.75 30.01
N LYS A 122 5.98 14.11 28.91
CA LYS A 122 6.84 13.28 28.06
C LYS A 122 6.87 13.81 26.63
N VAL A 123 8.00 13.65 25.97
CA VAL A 123 8.13 13.86 24.53
C VAL A 123 8.93 12.68 23.97
N LEU A 124 8.40 12.09 22.91
CA LEU A 124 9.15 11.16 22.07
C LEU A 124 9.63 11.90 20.82
N VAL A 125 10.90 11.70 20.47
CA VAL A 125 11.49 12.12 19.21
C VAL A 125 11.99 10.88 18.48
N ALA A 126 11.33 10.51 17.37
CA ALA A 126 11.60 9.28 16.64
C ALA A 126 11.70 9.53 15.12
N PRO A 127 12.70 10.28 14.63
CA PRO A 127 12.79 10.67 13.24
C PRO A 127 12.96 9.47 12.30
N GLN A 128 12.44 9.61 11.08
CA GLN A 128 12.41 8.57 10.03
C GLN A 128 13.06 9.08 8.75
N PHE A 129 14.29 9.61 8.86
CA PHE A 129 14.98 10.19 7.70
C PHE A 129 15.47 9.10 6.72
N PRO A 130 15.28 9.31 5.41
CA PRO A 130 15.82 8.44 4.36
C PRO A 130 17.30 8.12 4.54
N ALA A 131 17.72 6.97 4.00
CA ALA A 131 19.06 6.46 4.21
C ALA A 131 20.18 7.34 3.65
N ASP A 132 19.87 8.08 2.58
CA ASP A 132 20.72 8.99 1.82
C ASP A 132 20.73 10.43 2.35
N TRP A 133 19.98 10.71 3.43
CA TRP A 133 19.96 12.04 4.03
C TRP A 133 21.08 12.21 5.06
N ASP A 134 22.03 13.08 4.74
CA ASP A 134 23.08 13.46 5.68
C ASP A 134 22.63 14.53 6.67
N LYS A 135 21.59 15.30 6.35
CA LYS A 135 21.14 16.44 7.16
C LYS A 135 19.63 16.62 7.04
N ALA A 136 18.99 16.99 8.15
CA ALA A 136 17.61 17.44 8.17
C ALA A 136 17.42 18.40 9.34
N SER A 137 16.56 19.41 9.17
CA SER A 137 16.25 20.34 10.26
C SER A 137 14.81 20.80 10.18
N ILE A 138 14.19 20.99 11.35
CA ILE A 138 12.89 21.63 11.49
C ILE A 138 12.95 22.63 12.62
N SER A 139 12.26 23.75 12.48
CA SER A 139 12.08 24.72 13.55
C SER A 139 10.66 25.26 13.49
N ASN A 140 9.92 25.11 14.58
CA ASN A 140 8.59 25.67 14.78
C ASN A 140 8.47 26.21 16.21
N PRO A 141 7.36 26.87 16.59
CA PRO A 141 7.21 27.45 17.92
C PRO A 141 7.24 26.46 19.10
N SER A 142 7.22 25.15 18.88
CA SER A 142 7.23 24.12 19.93
C SER A 142 8.57 23.37 20.02
N VAL A 143 9.26 23.18 18.89
CA VAL A 143 10.49 22.40 18.81
C VAL A 143 11.42 22.92 17.70
N ALA A 144 12.73 22.85 17.96
CA ALA A 144 13.74 22.90 16.92
C ALA A 144 14.57 21.62 16.95
N MET A 145 14.82 21.02 15.79
CA MET A 145 15.65 19.83 15.65
C MET A 145 16.67 20.00 14.53
N ASN A 146 17.88 19.53 14.75
CA ASN A 146 18.94 19.48 13.73
C ASN A 146 19.59 18.11 13.74
N PHE A 147 19.42 17.39 12.63
CA PHE A 147 19.99 16.07 12.40
C PHE A 147 21.18 16.16 11.45
N ARG A 148 22.21 15.36 11.72
CA ARG A 148 23.38 15.23 10.86
C ARG A 148 23.96 13.80 10.91
N ARG A 149 24.42 13.29 9.77
CA ARG A 149 25.30 12.12 9.64
C ARG A 149 26.66 12.56 9.13
N GLU A 150 27.72 12.09 9.77
CA GLU A 150 29.12 12.29 9.37
C GLU A 150 29.90 11.01 9.65
N GLY A 151 30.30 10.30 8.59
CA GLY A 151 30.89 8.96 8.72
C GLY A 151 29.98 8.05 9.53
N ASP A 152 30.54 7.39 10.54
CA ASP A 152 29.82 6.47 11.41
C ASP A 152 29.12 7.15 12.59
N THR A 153 28.98 8.49 12.57
CA THR A 153 28.29 9.24 13.63
C THR A 153 27.03 9.90 13.13
N GLN A 154 25.92 9.66 13.84
CA GLN A 154 24.68 10.40 13.69
C GLN A 154 24.46 11.28 14.92
N SER A 155 24.15 12.56 14.72
CA SER A 155 23.84 13.50 15.79
C SER A 155 22.46 14.13 15.60
N LEU A 156 21.77 14.34 16.71
CA LEU A 156 20.48 15.01 16.77
C LEU A 156 20.49 16.04 17.90
N SER A 157 20.37 17.31 17.54
CA SER A 157 20.04 18.40 18.47
C SER A 157 18.52 18.48 18.60
N VAL A 158 18.00 18.52 19.83
CA VAL A 158 16.57 18.73 20.12
C VAL A 158 16.42 19.85 21.13
N ARG A 159 15.65 20.88 20.78
CA ARG A 159 15.32 21.99 21.68
C ARG A 159 13.80 22.12 21.82
N LEU A 160 13.29 21.77 22.99
CA LEU A 160 11.87 21.89 23.34
C LEU A 160 11.60 23.26 23.97
N GLN A 161 10.38 23.80 23.81
CA GLN A 161 9.97 25.04 24.48
C GLN A 161 9.34 24.81 25.87
N ARG A 162 9.32 23.57 26.35
CA ARG A 162 8.76 23.18 27.65
C ARG A 162 9.62 22.07 28.24
N ASP A 163 9.69 22.06 29.57
CA ASP A 163 10.33 20.98 30.31
C ASP A 163 9.61 19.65 30.02
N ALA A 164 10.38 18.59 29.77
CA ALA A 164 9.85 17.25 29.57
C ALA A 164 10.90 16.17 29.82
N SER A 165 10.44 14.98 30.16
CA SER A 165 11.19 13.75 29.88
C SER A 165 11.27 13.57 28.37
N LEU A 166 12.46 13.31 27.85
CA LEU A 166 12.73 13.18 26.43
C LEU A 166 13.25 11.77 26.13
N ASP A 167 12.46 11.02 25.38
CA ASP A 167 12.88 9.77 24.77
C ASP A 167 13.28 10.04 23.32
N VAL A 168 14.44 9.54 22.91
CA VAL A 168 14.93 9.68 21.53
C VAL A 168 15.14 8.29 20.94
N ASP A 169 14.44 8.01 19.85
CA ASP A 169 14.59 6.78 19.06
C ASP A 169 15.29 7.10 17.74
N LEU A 170 16.58 6.82 17.65
CA LEU A 170 17.37 7.03 16.44
C LEU A 170 17.63 5.70 15.73
N PRO A 171 17.13 5.52 14.49
CA PRO A 171 17.46 4.36 13.68
C PRO A 171 18.91 4.41 13.17
N VAL A 172 19.64 3.30 13.33
CA VAL A 172 21.01 3.13 12.84
C VAL A 172 21.13 1.86 12.01
N ARG A 173 21.99 1.92 10.98
CA ARG A 173 22.36 0.78 10.13
C ARG A 173 23.81 0.46 10.41
N ALA A 174 24.06 -0.50 11.28
CA ALA A 174 25.41 -0.85 11.73
C ALA A 174 25.47 -2.28 12.26
N SER A 175 26.68 -2.80 12.41
CA SER A 175 27.00 -4.05 13.09
C SER A 175 27.12 -3.89 14.61
N GLY A 176 27.37 -2.66 15.08
CA GLY A 176 27.65 -2.38 16.50
C GLY A 176 27.54 -0.89 16.85
N ILE A 177 27.36 -0.61 18.14
CA ILE A 177 27.37 0.74 18.71
C ILE A 177 28.70 0.96 19.41
N ALA A 178 29.51 1.90 18.93
CA ALA A 178 30.79 2.23 19.55
C ALA A 178 30.61 3.19 20.74
N ARG A 179 29.72 4.19 20.61
CA ARG A 179 29.50 5.20 21.65
C ARG A 179 28.15 5.89 21.51
N VAL A 180 27.50 6.16 22.64
CA VAL A 180 26.32 7.03 22.74
C VAL A 180 26.60 8.14 23.75
N THR A 181 26.29 9.39 23.40
CA THR A 181 26.44 10.54 24.29
C THR A 181 25.22 11.45 24.30
N VAL A 182 24.96 12.06 25.45
CA VAL A 182 24.03 13.18 25.62
C VAL A 182 24.83 14.37 26.16
N ASN A 183 24.76 15.51 25.47
CA ASN A 183 25.53 16.73 25.78
C ASN A 183 27.03 16.45 25.95
N GLY A 184 27.58 15.59 25.08
CA GLY A 184 28.99 15.20 25.06
C GLY A 184 29.42 14.22 26.16
N LYS A 185 28.52 13.82 27.07
CA LYS A 185 28.80 12.85 28.14
C LYS A 185 28.28 11.46 27.74
N PRO A 186 28.97 10.36 28.09
CA PRO A 186 28.46 9.00 27.88
C PRO A 186 27.05 8.85 28.47
N ALA A 187 26.16 8.20 27.71
CA ALA A 187 24.79 7.96 28.12
C ALA A 187 24.44 6.47 27.98
N GLU A 188 23.61 5.99 28.91
CA GLU A 188 22.99 4.68 28.78
C GLU A 188 22.00 4.68 27.61
N HIS A 189 21.88 3.53 26.96
CA HIS A 189 20.98 3.36 25.82
C HIS A 189 20.45 1.93 25.78
N GLU A 190 19.29 1.79 25.14
CA GLU A 190 18.71 0.51 24.80
C GLU A 190 18.75 0.32 23.28
N THR A 191 18.79 -0.93 22.83
CA THR A 191 18.65 -1.26 21.40
C THR A 191 17.44 -2.15 21.19
N ARG A 192 16.75 -1.95 20.08
CA ARG A 192 15.63 -2.80 19.65
C ARG A 192 15.65 -3.01 18.15
N ALA A 193 15.18 -4.16 17.72
CA ALA A 193 15.11 -4.52 16.31
C ALA A 193 14.06 -3.65 15.58
N GLY A 194 14.48 -2.97 14.51
CA GLY A 194 13.61 -2.28 13.55
C GLY A 194 13.70 -2.92 12.16
N PHE A 195 12.87 -2.47 11.22
CA PHE A 195 12.90 -2.99 9.85
C PHE A 195 14.15 -2.51 9.10
N GLY A 196 15.05 -3.45 8.79
CA GLY A 196 16.32 -3.18 8.09
C GLY A 196 17.36 -2.40 8.90
N GLN A 197 17.11 -2.16 10.19
CA GLN A 197 17.91 -1.28 11.04
C GLN A 197 17.71 -1.58 12.52
N THR A 198 18.58 -1.05 13.37
CA THR A 198 18.43 -1.11 14.83
C THR A 198 18.00 0.25 15.34
N ILE A 199 17.04 0.30 16.27
CA ILE A 199 16.67 1.56 16.91
C ILE A 199 17.45 1.68 18.22
N VAL A 200 18.21 2.75 18.36
CA VAL A 200 18.89 3.11 19.61
C VAL A 200 17.99 4.09 20.35
N ARG A 201 17.61 3.71 21.57
CA ARG A 201 16.79 4.52 22.47
C ARG A 201 17.65 5.16 23.54
N VAL A 202 17.53 6.47 23.67
CA VAL A 202 18.18 7.26 24.72
C VAL A 202 17.11 7.95 25.57
N HIS A 203 17.25 7.81 26.87
CA HIS A 203 16.39 8.45 27.86
C HIS A 203 17.13 9.64 28.50
N THR A 204 16.52 10.82 28.45
CA THR A 204 17.07 12.04 29.04
C THR A 204 15.95 13.00 29.48
N THR A 205 16.33 14.15 30.01
CA THR A 205 15.42 15.28 30.23
C THR A 205 15.80 16.44 29.31
N ALA A 206 14.81 17.27 29.00
CA ALA A 206 14.98 18.52 28.28
C ALA A 206 14.44 19.66 29.14
N ALA A 207 15.24 20.70 29.32
CA ALA A 207 14.82 21.97 29.90
C ALA A 207 14.32 22.91 28.80
N ALA A 208 13.28 23.68 29.09
CA ALA A 208 12.68 24.61 28.15
C ALA A 208 13.72 25.60 27.59
N GLY A 209 13.83 25.65 26.26
CA GLY A 209 14.73 26.54 25.54
C GLY A 209 16.17 26.06 25.44
N GLU A 210 16.55 24.99 26.13
CA GLU A 210 17.90 24.41 26.05
C GLU A 210 17.96 23.29 25.01
N ALA A 211 19.08 23.22 24.28
CA ALA A 211 19.32 22.15 23.32
C ALA A 211 19.89 20.92 24.03
N VAL A 212 19.32 19.76 23.74
CA VAL A 212 19.86 18.45 24.08
C VAL A 212 20.55 17.89 22.85
N GLU A 213 21.85 17.63 22.95
CA GLU A 213 22.68 17.10 21.88
C GLU A 213 22.87 15.60 22.06
N ILE A 214 22.24 14.79 21.22
CA ILE A 214 22.41 13.34 21.18
C ILE A 214 23.39 13.01 20.06
N ALA A 215 24.38 12.16 20.33
CA ALA A 215 25.25 11.60 19.29
C ALA A 215 25.43 10.10 19.48
N ILE A 216 25.31 9.36 18.38
CA ILE A 216 25.51 7.91 18.30
C ILE A 216 26.60 7.67 17.28
N THR A 217 27.74 7.15 17.73
CA THR A 217 28.81 6.64 16.88
C THR A 217 28.69 5.13 16.80
N THR A 218 28.54 4.60 15.60
CA THR A 218 28.50 3.17 15.29
C THR A 218 29.90 2.64 14.97
N GLU A 219 30.06 1.32 14.98
CA GLU A 219 31.34 0.69 14.58
C GLU A 219 31.58 0.77 13.08
N ASP A 220 30.50 0.81 12.31
CA ASP A 220 30.45 0.92 10.86
C ASP A 220 29.13 1.58 10.41
N THR A 221 29.00 1.82 9.12
CA THR A 221 27.75 2.26 8.49
C THR A 221 27.38 1.31 7.37
N LEU A 222 26.29 0.58 7.57
CA LEU A 222 25.78 -0.41 6.63
C LEU A 222 24.80 0.22 5.61
N PRO A 223 24.72 -0.35 4.39
CA PRO A 223 23.78 0.09 3.37
C PRO A 223 22.32 -0.12 3.80
N GLU A 224 21.40 0.59 3.14
CA GLU A 224 19.96 0.34 3.31
C GLU A 224 19.61 -1.09 2.85
N VAL A 225 18.87 -1.81 3.71
CA VAL A 225 18.40 -3.16 3.40
C VAL A 225 17.02 -3.10 2.76
N LYS A 226 16.86 -3.74 1.60
CA LYS A 226 15.56 -3.89 0.93
C LYS A 226 14.86 -5.18 1.35
N PRO A 227 13.52 -5.25 1.26
CA PRO A 227 12.79 -6.50 1.37
C PRO A 227 13.32 -7.54 0.38
N ILE A 228 13.24 -8.80 0.79
CA ILE A 228 13.58 -9.96 -0.05
C ILE A 228 12.28 -10.43 -0.70
N ASP A 229 12.23 -10.43 -2.03
CA ASP A 229 11.06 -10.88 -2.77
C ASP A 229 11.25 -12.34 -3.22
N VAL A 230 10.30 -13.20 -2.85
CA VAL A 230 10.30 -14.63 -3.19
C VAL A 230 8.99 -14.96 -3.88
N LYS A 231 9.07 -15.65 -5.02
CA LYS A 231 7.90 -16.18 -5.72
C LYS A 231 7.92 -17.69 -5.69
N GLY A 232 6.75 -18.29 -5.56
CA GLY A 232 6.61 -19.73 -5.67
C GLY A 232 5.17 -20.17 -5.77
N ILE A 233 4.99 -21.48 -5.84
CA ILE A 233 3.68 -22.10 -6.06
C ILE A 233 3.24 -22.79 -4.78
N VAL A 234 1.94 -22.80 -4.48
CA VAL A 234 1.35 -23.56 -3.38
C VAL A 234 1.90 -25.00 -3.33
N GLY A 235 2.43 -25.38 -2.16
CA GLY A 235 2.99 -26.70 -1.88
C GLY A 235 4.40 -26.94 -2.40
N SER A 236 5.02 -25.97 -3.07
CA SER A 236 6.43 -26.06 -3.48
C SER A 236 7.37 -25.70 -2.34
N LYS A 237 8.60 -26.23 -2.40
CA LYS A 237 9.69 -25.81 -1.52
C LYS A 237 10.27 -24.48 -1.99
N ALA A 238 10.38 -23.53 -1.09
CA ALA A 238 11.11 -22.28 -1.30
C ALA A 238 12.39 -22.29 -0.47
N THR A 239 13.45 -21.71 -1.02
CA THR A 239 14.69 -21.44 -0.31
C THR A 239 15.13 -20.03 -0.64
N PHE A 240 15.36 -19.21 0.38
CA PHE A 240 15.77 -17.82 0.22
C PHE A 240 16.85 -17.44 1.22
N THR A 241 17.74 -16.56 0.79
CA THR A 241 18.90 -16.11 1.57
C THR A 241 18.58 -14.76 2.19
N VAL A 242 18.88 -14.62 3.49
CA VAL A 242 18.90 -13.34 4.20
C VAL A 242 20.35 -12.89 4.29
N PRO A 243 20.79 -11.97 3.41
CA PRO A 243 22.21 -11.62 3.32
C PRO A 243 22.69 -10.83 4.52
N ASP A 244 23.98 -10.98 4.82
CA ASP A 244 24.76 -10.17 5.77
C ASP A 244 24.20 -10.16 7.20
N ALA A 245 23.53 -11.24 7.60
CA ALA A 245 22.97 -11.37 8.94
C ALA A 245 22.79 -12.83 9.39
N GLU A 246 22.96 -13.08 10.68
CA GLU A 246 22.61 -14.36 11.30
C GLU A 246 21.11 -14.38 11.62
N ILE A 247 20.38 -15.42 11.18
CA ILE A 247 18.95 -15.54 11.44
C ILE A 247 18.72 -16.12 12.84
N VAL A 248 17.98 -15.38 13.67
CA VAL A 248 17.65 -15.78 15.05
C VAL A 248 16.30 -16.47 15.10
N SER A 249 15.28 -15.90 14.46
CA SER A 249 13.93 -16.45 14.44
C SER A 249 13.14 -15.93 13.24
N ILE A 250 12.06 -16.64 12.92
CA ILE A 250 11.10 -16.24 11.88
C ILE A 250 9.74 -15.98 12.55
N SER A 251 9.06 -14.94 12.10
CA SER A 251 7.67 -14.62 12.40
C SER A 251 6.88 -14.63 11.11
N ASP A 252 5.84 -15.46 11.05
CA ASP A 252 4.94 -15.59 9.91
C ASP A 252 3.49 -15.38 10.39
N PRO A 253 3.02 -14.13 10.49
CA PRO A 253 1.70 -13.83 11.04
C PRO A 253 0.53 -14.24 10.14
N LEU A 254 0.79 -14.72 8.92
CA LEU A 254 -0.23 -15.09 7.94
C LEU A 254 -0.11 -16.56 7.49
N ASP A 255 0.61 -17.42 8.23
CA ASP A 255 0.73 -18.85 7.94
C ASP A 255 1.07 -19.16 6.46
N ALA A 256 2.01 -18.41 5.90
CA ALA A 256 2.48 -18.51 4.52
C ALA A 256 3.50 -19.64 4.31
N LEU A 257 4.18 -20.06 5.38
CA LEU A 257 5.21 -21.09 5.40
C LEU A 257 4.81 -22.28 6.28
N ARG A 258 5.41 -23.45 6.00
CA ARG A 258 5.40 -24.64 6.84
C ARG A 258 6.76 -25.33 6.79
N ASN A 259 7.08 -26.11 7.83
CA ASN A 259 8.30 -26.91 7.91
C ASN A 259 9.57 -26.06 7.72
N GLU A 260 9.57 -24.88 8.31
CA GLU A 260 10.64 -23.90 8.21
C GLU A 260 11.92 -24.44 8.85
N THR A 261 13.02 -24.28 8.13
CA THR A 261 14.35 -24.61 8.61
C THR A 261 15.28 -23.43 8.37
N ILE A 262 16.10 -23.15 9.37
CA ILE A 262 17.12 -22.10 9.32
C ILE A 262 18.49 -22.78 9.26
N ALA A 263 19.28 -22.44 8.24
CA ALA A 263 20.64 -22.91 8.08
C ALA A 263 21.56 -21.72 7.76
N GLY A 264 22.11 -21.10 8.82
CA GLY A 264 22.91 -19.88 8.70
C GLY A 264 22.09 -18.72 8.15
N GLN A 265 22.37 -18.32 6.91
CA GLN A 265 21.68 -17.24 6.19
C GLN A 265 20.50 -17.74 5.34
N LEU A 266 20.26 -19.05 5.29
CA LEU A 266 19.23 -19.66 4.46
C LEU A 266 17.98 -19.98 5.28
N ILE A 267 16.83 -19.66 4.72
CA ILE A 267 15.53 -20.15 5.14
C ILE A 267 15.04 -21.11 4.06
N ALA A 268 14.68 -22.33 4.45
CA ALA A 268 13.97 -23.27 3.58
C ALA A 268 12.65 -23.68 4.21
N ALA A 269 11.57 -23.63 3.44
CA ALA A 269 10.21 -23.92 3.90
C ALA A 269 9.33 -24.40 2.74
N ASP A 270 8.22 -25.05 3.07
CA ASP A 270 7.14 -25.35 2.13
C ASP A 270 6.16 -24.16 2.08
N LEU A 271 5.76 -23.72 0.88
CA LEU A 271 4.76 -22.67 0.71
C LEU A 271 3.35 -23.24 0.95
N THR A 272 2.55 -22.59 1.80
CA THR A 272 1.24 -23.11 2.19
C THR A 272 0.15 -22.88 1.14
N GLU A 273 -1.06 -23.39 1.40
CA GLU A 273 -2.26 -23.08 0.61
C GLU A 273 -2.73 -21.62 0.73
N ASN A 274 -2.14 -20.82 1.63
CA ASN A 274 -2.53 -19.43 1.82
C ASN A 274 -1.94 -18.51 0.72
N ALA A 275 -2.39 -18.71 -0.51
CA ALA A 275 -1.90 -18.06 -1.72
C ALA A 275 -2.12 -16.53 -1.75
N GLY A 276 -1.29 -15.82 -2.51
CA GLY A 276 -1.29 -14.38 -2.70
C GLY A 276 -0.03 -13.73 -2.13
N HIS A 277 -0.11 -12.43 -1.87
CA HIS A 277 0.98 -11.66 -1.28
C HIS A 277 0.99 -11.84 0.25
N ARG A 278 2.12 -12.32 0.78
CA ARG A 278 2.33 -12.55 2.21
C ARG A 278 3.63 -11.90 2.66
N ARG A 279 3.72 -11.60 3.96
CA ARG A 279 4.91 -11.00 4.54
C ARG A 279 5.37 -11.83 5.73
N VAL A 280 6.61 -12.29 5.63
CA VAL A 280 7.32 -13.02 6.69
C VAL A 280 8.44 -12.12 7.20
N PHE A 281 8.74 -12.22 8.48
CA PHE A 281 9.74 -11.41 9.15
C PHE A 281 10.82 -12.31 9.72
N ALA A 282 12.09 -12.04 9.38
CA ALA A 282 13.21 -12.70 10.03
C ALA A 282 13.84 -11.75 11.03
N LYS A 283 13.83 -12.12 12.32
CA LYS A 283 14.66 -11.46 13.33
C LYS A 283 16.09 -11.94 13.12
N VAL A 284 17.01 -10.99 12.94
CA VAL A 284 18.41 -11.28 12.62
C VAL A 284 19.37 -10.53 13.54
N LYS A 285 20.60 -11.02 13.62
CA LYS A 285 21.75 -10.28 14.16
C LYS A 285 22.67 -9.86 13.01
N THR A 286 22.97 -8.58 12.95
CA THR A 286 24.01 -8.02 12.10
C THR A 286 25.11 -7.54 13.02
N GLY A 287 26.21 -8.30 13.11
CA GLY A 287 27.18 -8.14 14.20
C GLY A 287 26.52 -8.39 15.57
N ALA A 288 26.63 -7.41 16.47
CA ALA A 288 26.01 -7.44 17.79
C ALA A 288 24.57 -6.93 17.81
N LEU A 289 24.09 -6.28 16.74
CA LEU A 289 22.82 -5.58 16.73
C LEU A 289 21.68 -6.40 16.12
N GLU A 290 20.52 -6.36 16.77
CA GLU A 290 19.32 -7.02 16.28
C GLU A 290 18.54 -6.14 15.29
N GLN A 291 18.03 -6.76 14.24
CA GLN A 291 17.22 -6.13 13.19
C GLN A 291 16.10 -7.08 12.74
N ILE A 292 15.11 -6.55 12.03
CA ILE A 292 14.06 -7.33 11.36
C ILE A 292 14.24 -7.20 9.85
N ARG A 293 14.26 -8.32 9.14
CA ARG A 293 14.27 -8.39 7.67
C ARG A 293 12.87 -8.72 7.18
N ILE A 294 12.41 -8.00 6.17
CA ILE A 294 11.12 -8.24 5.53
C ILE A 294 11.33 -9.20 4.36
N ILE A 295 10.55 -10.27 4.31
CA ILE A 295 10.46 -11.17 3.18
C ILE A 295 9.04 -11.07 2.61
N ASN A 296 8.92 -10.58 1.39
CA ASN A 296 7.65 -10.59 0.66
C ASN A 296 7.56 -11.90 -0.12
N LEU A 297 6.49 -12.65 0.11
CA LEU A 297 6.19 -13.87 -0.62
C LEU A 297 5.04 -13.61 -1.58
N GLU A 298 5.20 -13.97 -2.84
CA GLU A 298 4.12 -14.11 -3.82
C GLU A 298 3.86 -15.59 -4.06
N ILE A 299 2.88 -16.14 -3.34
CA ILE A 299 2.51 -17.55 -3.43
C ILE A 299 1.39 -17.69 -4.45
N GLN A 300 1.71 -18.23 -5.62
CA GLN A 300 0.73 -18.44 -6.67
C GLN A 300 -0.02 -19.75 -6.41
N PRO A 301 -1.34 -19.82 -6.66
CA PRO A 301 -2.03 -21.11 -6.70
C PRO A 301 -1.32 -22.03 -7.70
N LYS A 302 -1.48 -23.35 -7.53
CA LYS A 302 -0.96 -24.30 -8.53
C LYS A 302 -1.46 -23.85 -9.90
N PRO A 303 -0.56 -23.65 -10.88
CA PRO A 303 -0.98 -23.20 -12.18
C PRO A 303 -1.91 -24.27 -12.76
N ASP A 304 -3.20 -23.98 -12.85
CA ASP A 304 -3.97 -24.41 -14.00
C ASP A 304 -3.31 -23.72 -15.17
N THR A 305 -2.68 -24.48 -16.07
CA THR A 305 -1.92 -23.94 -17.23
C THR A 305 -2.69 -22.77 -17.83
N PRO A 306 -2.28 -21.51 -17.59
CA PRO A 306 -3.05 -20.39 -18.09
C PRO A 306 -2.92 -20.42 -19.60
N SER A 307 -4.05 -20.38 -20.32
CA SER A 307 -3.99 -20.12 -21.76
C SER A 307 -3.23 -18.83 -21.99
N THR A 308 -2.39 -18.77 -23.01
CA THR A 308 -1.75 -17.52 -23.42
C THR A 308 -2.85 -16.49 -23.73
N THR A 309 -2.81 -15.32 -23.09
CA THR A 309 -3.73 -14.23 -23.40
C THR A 309 -3.39 -13.68 -24.78
N LEU A 310 -4.38 -13.62 -25.67
CA LEU A 310 -4.25 -12.97 -26.96
C LEU A 310 -4.63 -11.49 -26.82
N ALA A 311 -3.76 -10.59 -27.26
CA ALA A 311 -4.03 -9.14 -27.23
C ALA A 311 -5.15 -8.73 -28.21
N GLU A 312 -5.27 -9.46 -29.33
CA GLU A 312 -6.23 -9.19 -30.39
C GLU A 312 -6.76 -10.48 -31.01
N ALA A 313 -7.93 -10.39 -31.64
CA ALA A 313 -8.56 -11.50 -32.34
C ALA A 313 -7.77 -11.82 -33.63
N PRO A 314 -7.34 -13.07 -33.86
CA PRO A 314 -6.64 -13.43 -35.10
C PRO A 314 -7.52 -13.18 -36.33
N ALA A 315 -6.94 -12.61 -37.39
CA ALA A 315 -7.67 -12.24 -38.61
C ALA A 315 -8.36 -13.42 -39.31
N ASN A 316 -7.84 -14.64 -39.13
CA ASN A 316 -8.37 -15.88 -39.69
C ASN A 316 -9.03 -16.78 -38.63
N ALA A 317 -9.43 -16.22 -37.48
CA ALA A 317 -10.09 -16.97 -36.43
C ALA A 317 -11.43 -17.54 -36.89
N THR A 318 -11.70 -18.79 -36.51
CA THR A 318 -13.02 -19.41 -36.64
C THR A 318 -13.74 -19.39 -35.30
N TRP A 319 -14.96 -18.86 -35.27
CA TRP A 319 -15.69 -18.65 -34.04
C TRP A 319 -16.76 -19.70 -33.78
N LYS A 320 -16.81 -20.20 -32.55
CA LYS A 320 -17.88 -21.05 -32.04
C LYS A 320 -18.49 -20.38 -30.81
N PRO A 321 -19.62 -19.68 -30.95
CA PRO A 321 -20.28 -19.07 -29.79
C PRO A 321 -20.69 -20.14 -28.78
N VAL A 322 -20.44 -19.87 -27.50
CA VAL A 322 -20.91 -20.69 -26.38
C VAL A 322 -22.27 -20.17 -25.94
N ASP A 323 -23.26 -21.06 -25.84
CA ASP A 323 -24.58 -20.69 -25.33
C ASP A 323 -24.54 -20.53 -23.81
N ILE A 324 -24.69 -19.29 -23.37
CA ILE A 324 -24.71 -18.91 -21.95
C ILE A 324 -26.11 -18.53 -21.47
N SER A 325 -27.16 -18.76 -22.28
CA SER A 325 -28.53 -18.31 -21.98
C SER A 325 -29.03 -18.76 -20.61
N ALA A 326 -28.66 -19.96 -20.15
CA ALA A 326 -28.99 -20.47 -18.83
C ALA A 326 -28.36 -19.67 -17.66
N ALA A 327 -27.28 -18.94 -17.91
CA ALA A 327 -26.61 -18.08 -16.93
C ALA A 327 -27.08 -16.62 -16.99
N LEU A 328 -27.80 -16.21 -18.04
CA LEU A 328 -28.35 -14.86 -18.14
C LEU A 328 -29.62 -14.78 -17.28
N THR A 329 -29.46 -14.35 -16.03
CA THR A 329 -30.55 -14.35 -15.03
C THR A 329 -31.04 -12.95 -14.65
N ALA A 330 -30.45 -11.89 -15.22
CA ALA A 330 -30.75 -10.52 -14.85
C ALA A 330 -30.82 -9.59 -16.07
N ASP A 331 -31.48 -8.45 -15.89
CA ASP A 331 -31.58 -7.39 -16.89
C ASP A 331 -30.60 -6.26 -16.56
N ILE A 332 -29.64 -6.03 -17.46
CA ILE A 332 -28.59 -5.02 -17.29
C ILE A 332 -29.16 -3.61 -17.15
N THR A 333 -30.33 -3.31 -17.74
CA THR A 333 -30.92 -1.96 -17.65
C THR A 333 -31.43 -1.64 -16.24
N GLN A 334 -31.61 -2.66 -15.39
CA GLN A 334 -32.04 -2.50 -14.01
C GLN A 334 -30.86 -2.34 -13.04
N ILE A 335 -29.61 -2.38 -13.51
CA ILE A 335 -28.45 -2.16 -12.63
C ILE A 335 -28.59 -0.78 -11.94
N TYR A 336 -28.19 -0.72 -10.67
CA TYR A 336 -28.39 0.43 -9.76
C TYR A 336 -29.85 0.72 -9.34
N GLU A 337 -30.84 -0.06 -9.78
CA GLU A 337 -32.21 0.01 -9.23
C GLU A 337 -32.39 -0.84 -7.96
N GLN A 338 -31.49 -1.80 -7.71
CA GLN A 338 -31.46 -2.61 -6.50
C GLN A 338 -30.91 -1.83 -5.29
N GLN A 339 -31.15 -2.38 -4.10
CA GLN A 339 -30.42 -1.97 -2.90
C GLN A 339 -29.22 -2.89 -2.66
N TYR A 340 -28.04 -2.28 -2.55
CA TYR A 340 -26.74 -2.92 -2.32
C TYR A 340 -26.41 -2.80 -0.83
N LEU A 341 -26.96 -3.71 -0.03
CA LEU A 341 -26.93 -3.61 1.43
C LEU A 341 -25.79 -4.40 2.08
N SER A 342 -25.38 -5.52 1.47
CA SER A 342 -24.40 -6.44 2.04
C SER A 342 -23.59 -7.17 0.97
N PRO A 343 -22.34 -7.57 1.26
CA PRO A 343 -21.63 -7.38 2.53
C PRO A 343 -21.15 -5.94 2.69
N ARG A 344 -21.08 -5.47 3.95
CA ARG A 344 -20.45 -4.20 4.31
C ARG A 344 -19.43 -4.43 5.41
N PRO A 345 -18.26 -3.77 5.36
CA PRO A 345 -17.31 -3.86 6.45
C PRO A 345 -17.95 -3.34 7.74
N GLN A 346 -17.67 -4.00 8.86
CA GLN A 346 -18.14 -3.60 10.19
C GLN A 346 -17.34 -2.38 10.74
N THR A 347 -16.58 -1.71 9.88
CA THR A 347 -15.69 -0.58 10.19
C THR A 347 -16.05 0.61 9.31
N VAL A 348 -15.52 1.80 9.64
CA VAL A 348 -15.60 2.97 8.76
C VAL A 348 -14.87 2.66 7.45
N SER A 349 -15.48 3.01 6.32
CA SER A 349 -14.89 2.86 4.99
C SER A 349 -15.39 3.94 4.04
N THR A 350 -14.66 4.17 2.94
CA THR A 350 -15.12 4.97 1.80
C THR A 350 -16.22 4.20 1.06
N ARG A 351 -17.47 4.35 1.51
CA ARG A 351 -18.61 3.56 1.03
C ARG A 351 -19.28 4.25 -0.16
N ILE A 352 -19.64 3.44 -1.15
CA ILE A 352 -20.73 3.76 -2.05
C ILE A 352 -22.08 3.60 -1.32
N GLY A 353 -23.06 4.38 -1.76
CA GLY A 353 -24.43 4.41 -1.28
C GLY A 353 -25.13 3.07 -1.44
N THR A 354 -26.34 2.98 -0.92
CA THR A 354 -27.17 1.76 -1.04
C THR A 354 -27.68 1.55 -2.45
N ASP A 355 -27.50 2.50 -3.35
CA ASP A 355 -27.81 2.39 -4.78
C ASP A 355 -26.70 1.73 -5.61
N GLY A 356 -25.58 1.34 -4.97
CA GLY A 356 -24.46 0.68 -5.63
C GLY A 356 -23.60 1.59 -6.51
N TYR A 357 -23.83 2.92 -6.47
CA TYR A 357 -23.14 3.86 -7.35
C TYR A 357 -22.71 5.15 -6.64
N SER A 358 -23.61 5.78 -5.89
CA SER A 358 -23.42 7.16 -5.46
C SER A 358 -22.47 7.26 -4.26
N PRO A 359 -21.43 8.10 -4.28
CA PRO A 359 -20.72 8.50 -3.07
C PRO A 359 -21.62 9.38 -2.21
N TRP A 360 -21.19 9.63 -0.97
CA TRP A 360 -21.95 10.42 0.01
C TRP A 360 -22.37 11.82 -0.50
N CYS A 361 -21.60 12.44 -1.39
CA CYS A 361 -21.84 13.80 -1.87
C CYS A 361 -22.88 13.91 -3.00
N PHE A 362 -23.10 12.86 -3.79
CA PHE A 362 -23.94 12.94 -5.00
C PHE A 362 -25.39 13.31 -4.75
N PRO A 363 -26.08 12.74 -3.73
CA PRO A 363 -27.45 13.15 -3.39
C PRO A 363 -27.55 14.65 -3.09
N HIS A 364 -26.54 15.22 -2.41
CA HIS A 364 -26.50 16.65 -2.09
C HIS A 364 -26.18 17.53 -3.30
N TRP A 365 -25.49 17.00 -4.29
CA TRP A 365 -25.14 17.69 -5.53
C TRP A 365 -26.17 17.50 -6.65
N GLY A 366 -27.29 16.83 -6.38
CA GLY A 366 -28.30 16.51 -7.39
C GLY A 366 -27.78 15.62 -8.52
N LYS A 367 -26.72 14.84 -8.27
CA LYS A 367 -26.17 13.88 -9.23
C LYS A 367 -26.89 12.56 -9.07
N SER A 368 -27.48 12.06 -10.15
CA SER A 368 -28.15 10.77 -10.19
C SER A 368 -27.23 9.67 -10.74
N ARG A 369 -27.55 8.42 -10.41
CA ARG A 369 -27.00 7.24 -11.07
C ARG A 369 -27.22 7.29 -12.60
N PRO A 370 -26.31 6.70 -13.40
CA PRO A 370 -26.47 6.62 -14.85
C PRO A 370 -27.68 5.75 -15.19
N GLN A 371 -28.38 6.08 -16.27
CA GLN A 371 -29.36 5.19 -16.87
C GLN A 371 -28.64 4.29 -17.87
N ILE A 372 -28.78 2.97 -17.70
CA ILE A 372 -28.16 1.98 -18.57
C ILE A 372 -29.19 1.54 -19.62
N GLY A 373 -28.83 1.68 -20.90
CA GLY A 373 -29.67 1.34 -22.04
C GLY A 373 -29.01 0.32 -22.96
N ILE A 374 -29.83 -0.35 -23.77
CA ILE A 374 -29.40 -1.38 -24.74
C ILE A 374 -29.74 -0.99 -26.20
N ASP A 375 -30.13 0.27 -26.44
CA ASP A 375 -30.55 0.80 -27.75
C ASP A 375 -29.46 0.64 -28.81
N LYS A 376 -28.18 0.77 -28.41
CA LYS A 376 -27.03 0.64 -29.32
C LYS A 376 -26.70 -0.80 -29.70
N VAL A 377 -27.20 -1.81 -28.98
CA VAL A 377 -26.89 -3.23 -29.26
C VAL A 377 -27.42 -3.64 -30.63
N GLN A 378 -28.51 -3.03 -31.09
CA GLN A 378 -29.06 -3.28 -32.43
C GLN A 378 -28.05 -2.97 -33.56
N GLY A 379 -27.16 -1.99 -33.34
CA GLY A 379 -26.09 -1.67 -34.30
C GLY A 379 -25.00 -2.74 -34.42
N LEU A 380 -24.98 -3.72 -33.51
CA LEU A 380 -24.06 -4.85 -33.53
C LEU A 380 -24.71 -6.13 -34.06
N ALA A 381 -25.99 -6.12 -34.44
CA ALA A 381 -26.68 -7.33 -34.89
C ALA A 381 -25.97 -7.97 -36.08
N ASP A 382 -25.77 -9.29 -36.02
CA ASP A 382 -25.18 -10.05 -37.12
C ASP A 382 -26.18 -10.14 -38.29
N PRO A 383 -25.86 -9.65 -39.50
CA PRO A 383 -26.74 -9.76 -40.66
C PRO A 383 -27.03 -11.22 -41.06
N ALA A 384 -26.16 -12.17 -40.67
CA ALA A 384 -26.26 -13.58 -41.03
C ALA A 384 -27.04 -14.43 -40.01
N ASP A 385 -27.12 -14.03 -38.74
CA ASP A 385 -27.88 -14.73 -37.70
C ASP A 385 -28.48 -13.72 -36.70
N PRO A 386 -29.80 -13.48 -36.71
CA PRO A 386 -30.43 -12.48 -35.84
C PRO A 386 -30.32 -12.79 -34.35
N ARG A 387 -29.84 -13.99 -33.97
CA ARG A 387 -29.55 -14.37 -32.58
C ARG A 387 -28.15 -13.96 -32.13
N ARG A 388 -27.36 -13.32 -33.00
CA ARG A 388 -25.98 -12.94 -32.72
C ARG A 388 -25.76 -11.45 -32.81
N ILE A 389 -24.76 -11.00 -32.06
CA ILE A 389 -24.13 -9.70 -32.23
C ILE A 389 -22.66 -9.90 -32.60
N VAL A 390 -22.09 -9.00 -33.38
CA VAL A 390 -20.69 -8.99 -33.77
C VAL A 390 -20.05 -7.70 -33.26
N THR A 391 -18.98 -7.83 -32.48
CA THR A 391 -18.25 -6.66 -31.97
C THR A 391 -17.49 -5.95 -33.10
N PRO A 392 -17.06 -4.69 -32.91
CA PRO A 392 -16.20 -3.99 -33.87
C PRO A 392 -14.90 -4.74 -34.21
N GLN A 393 -14.43 -5.62 -33.31
CA GLN A 393 -13.27 -6.50 -33.51
C GLN A 393 -13.59 -7.77 -34.32
N GLY A 394 -14.83 -7.94 -34.79
CA GLY A 394 -15.25 -9.08 -35.61
C GLY A 394 -15.55 -10.35 -34.82
N VAL A 395 -15.76 -10.25 -33.49
CA VAL A 395 -16.03 -11.42 -32.63
C VAL A 395 -17.55 -11.60 -32.46
N PRO A 396 -18.12 -12.75 -32.83
CA PRO A 396 -19.55 -13.01 -32.71
C PRO A 396 -19.92 -13.58 -31.34
N PHE A 397 -21.02 -13.08 -30.75
CA PHE A 397 -21.61 -13.56 -29.50
C PHE A 397 -23.08 -13.86 -29.68
N LEU A 398 -23.61 -14.84 -28.94
CA LEU A 398 -25.05 -15.05 -28.85
C LEU A 398 -25.69 -13.93 -28.03
N TRP A 399 -26.80 -13.39 -28.53
CA TRP A 399 -27.52 -12.30 -27.88
C TRP A 399 -28.71 -12.85 -27.09
N GLY A 400 -28.76 -12.52 -25.79
CA GLY A 400 -29.82 -12.97 -24.86
C GLY A 400 -31.18 -12.28 -25.06
N GLY A 401 -31.27 -11.28 -25.95
CA GLY A 401 -32.49 -10.50 -26.14
C GLY A 401 -32.62 -9.34 -25.16
N SER A 402 -33.82 -8.78 -25.03
CA SER A 402 -34.06 -7.55 -24.26
C SER A 402 -34.32 -7.76 -22.76
N SER A 403 -34.53 -9.00 -22.31
CA SER A 403 -34.74 -9.33 -20.88
C SER A 403 -33.83 -10.48 -20.49
N ASN A 404 -33.35 -10.51 -19.24
CA ASN A 404 -32.42 -11.53 -18.78
C ASN A 404 -31.22 -11.65 -19.74
N ASN A 405 -30.52 -10.53 -19.91
CA ASN A 405 -29.52 -10.31 -20.95
C ASN A 405 -28.08 -10.27 -20.40
N VAL A 406 -27.90 -10.41 -19.08
CA VAL A 406 -26.59 -10.41 -18.42
C VAL A 406 -26.49 -11.50 -17.35
N ALA A 407 -25.29 -12.05 -17.21
CA ALA A 407 -24.89 -12.89 -16.09
C ALA A 407 -24.04 -12.05 -15.13
N PHE A 408 -24.59 -11.71 -13.96
CA PHE A 408 -23.85 -10.95 -12.95
C PHE A 408 -23.06 -11.88 -12.03
N ALA A 409 -21.79 -11.54 -11.81
CA ALA A 409 -21.00 -12.00 -10.69
C ALA A 409 -20.63 -10.79 -9.84
N SER A 410 -20.86 -10.85 -8.53
CA SER A 410 -20.67 -9.71 -7.63
C SER A 410 -20.26 -10.17 -6.25
N LEU A 411 -19.42 -9.36 -5.59
CA LEU A 411 -19.18 -9.50 -4.16
C LEU A 411 -20.33 -8.95 -3.31
N TRP A 412 -21.32 -8.26 -3.91
CA TRP A 412 -22.58 -7.92 -3.26
C TRP A 412 -23.53 -9.12 -3.28
N ASP A 413 -24.25 -9.33 -2.18
CA ASP A 413 -25.18 -10.45 -2.00
C ASP A 413 -26.41 -10.38 -2.94
N ASN A 414 -26.51 -9.33 -3.75
CA ASN A 414 -27.48 -9.20 -4.83
C ASN A 414 -27.31 -10.29 -5.91
N TRP A 415 -26.09 -10.83 -6.10
CA TRP A 415 -25.77 -11.88 -7.07
C TRP A 415 -24.71 -12.85 -6.54
N PRO A 416 -24.53 -14.03 -7.17
CA PRO A 416 -23.44 -14.93 -6.84
C PRO A 416 -22.05 -14.27 -7.02
N ASP A 417 -21.07 -14.69 -6.24
CA ASP A 417 -19.66 -14.27 -6.38
C ASP A 417 -19.00 -14.88 -7.63
N GLN A 418 -19.56 -15.96 -8.17
CA GLN A 418 -19.07 -16.66 -9.34
C GLN A 418 -20.22 -17.15 -10.23
N VAL A 419 -20.00 -17.09 -11.56
CA VAL A 419 -20.85 -17.74 -12.57
C VAL A 419 -20.02 -18.81 -13.29
N SER A 420 -20.58 -20.01 -13.41
CA SER A 420 -19.95 -21.14 -14.11
C SER A 420 -20.77 -21.53 -15.33
N VAL A 421 -20.13 -21.61 -16.50
CA VAL A 421 -20.76 -22.03 -17.76
C VAL A 421 -19.95 -23.14 -18.41
N PRO A 422 -20.56 -24.30 -18.74
CA PRO A 422 -19.86 -25.37 -19.43
C PRO A 422 -19.62 -25.01 -20.91
N VAL A 423 -18.36 -24.95 -21.32
CA VAL A 423 -17.99 -24.64 -22.72
C VAL A 423 -18.28 -25.82 -23.66
N ASN A 424 -18.05 -27.05 -23.19
CA ASN A 424 -18.28 -28.32 -23.92
C ASN A 424 -17.70 -28.37 -25.35
N GLN A 425 -16.66 -27.58 -25.62
CA GLN A 425 -16.06 -27.39 -26.93
C GLN A 425 -14.55 -27.18 -26.78
N ALA A 426 -13.78 -27.62 -27.77
CA ALA A 426 -12.34 -27.33 -27.85
C ALA A 426 -12.11 -26.07 -28.70
N GLY A 427 -11.09 -25.29 -28.34
CA GLY A 427 -10.64 -24.10 -29.06
C GLY A 427 -9.29 -23.61 -28.56
N ASP A 428 -8.64 -22.75 -29.34
CA ASP A 428 -7.31 -22.22 -29.03
C ASP A 428 -7.35 -21.04 -28.04
N ALA A 429 -8.50 -20.37 -27.92
CA ALA A 429 -8.73 -19.26 -27.00
C ALA A 429 -10.23 -19.10 -26.67
N ALA A 430 -10.53 -18.47 -25.53
CA ALA A 430 -11.88 -18.04 -25.15
C ALA A 430 -11.95 -16.51 -25.16
N TRP A 431 -13.02 -15.96 -25.73
CA TRP A 431 -13.29 -14.53 -25.77
C TRP A 431 -14.53 -14.22 -24.95
N PHE A 432 -14.44 -13.22 -24.08
CA PHE A 432 -15.53 -12.80 -23.20
C PHE A 432 -16.01 -11.41 -23.61
N LEU A 433 -17.33 -11.25 -23.77
CA LEU A 433 -17.93 -9.92 -23.91
C LEU A 433 -18.25 -9.39 -22.51
N ILE A 434 -17.45 -8.43 -22.05
CA ILE A 434 -17.70 -7.73 -20.80
C ILE A 434 -18.55 -6.49 -21.13
N CYS A 435 -19.76 -6.43 -20.58
CA CYS A 435 -20.61 -5.24 -20.64
C CYS A 435 -20.33 -4.34 -19.41
N GLY A 436 -20.22 -3.03 -19.62
CA GLY A 436 -19.98 -2.02 -18.59
C GLY A 436 -20.40 -0.63 -19.02
#